data_AF-A0A524KA26-F1
#
_entry.id   AF-A0A524KA26-F1
#
_cell.length_a   1.000
_cell.length_b   1.000
_cell.length_c   1.000
_cell.angle_alpha   90.00
_cell.angle_beta   90.00
_cell.angle_gamma   90.00
#
_symmetry.space_group_name_H-M   'P 1'
#
loop_
_entity.id
_entity.type
_entity.pdbx_description
1 polymer ?
#
loop_
_entity_poly.entity_id
_entity_poly.type
_entity_poly.pdbx_seq_one_letter_code
_entity_poly.pdbx_strand_id
1 'polypeptide(L)'
;FTQLARTDVNIVAIAQGSSERSISAVILGEKVDRALRMIYQAFFDSSMPIDLVVVGCGNVGSALLAQIASQSERLEGHGVGARLVAVANSRRMIIGRAGLDPAEWRSELKLSGRALVIEELAALGPELLNPVLVDCTASDAIPGRYPEFMLAGFHVVTPNKRGNTGSMDRYLALKQLSIRHRRRYLYETTVGAGLPVIENLQNLLHAGDRLVSFSGILSGSLSFLFGRLEEGASFSSIVREAMAKGLTEPDPRDDLSGTDVARKVLIIARESGLVMELGDIRLEGLVPAEFLAIRKDEFIARLAELDGHFEEMRVKAAADGKALRFVGSIESGRGRVGLQAVGPEHPLFAVKGGENALAFTTRFYNPVPLLLRGYGAGAEVTAAGVFADILRTLNWIREA
;
A
#
# COMPACT_ATOMS: atom_id res chain seq x y z
N PHE A 1 -33.42 -5.06 3.19
CA PHE A 1 -32.70 -5.59 4.37
C PHE A 1 -31.21 -5.82 4.14
N THR A 2 -30.79 -6.38 3.00
CA THR A 2 -29.36 -6.57 2.67
C THR A 2 -28.51 -5.32 2.86
N GLN A 3 -29.02 -4.15 2.48
CA GLN A 3 -28.30 -2.89 2.66
C GLN A 3 -28.11 -2.51 4.14
N LEU A 4 -29.13 -2.69 4.98
CA LEU A 4 -28.99 -2.45 6.43
C LEU A 4 -27.94 -3.38 7.07
N ALA A 5 -27.90 -4.64 6.64
CA ALA A 5 -26.92 -5.61 7.16
C ALA A 5 -25.47 -5.27 6.77
N ARG A 6 -25.25 -4.60 5.62
CA ARG A 6 -23.91 -4.21 5.14
C ARG A 6 -23.26 -3.10 5.97
N THR A 7 -24.04 -2.37 6.76
CA THR A 7 -23.59 -1.24 7.60
C THR A 7 -23.87 -1.45 9.08
N ASP A 8 -23.95 -2.72 9.48
CA ASP A 8 -24.06 -3.09 10.88
C ASP A 8 -25.32 -2.51 11.54
N VAL A 9 -26.40 -2.36 10.76
CA VAL A 9 -27.74 -2.03 11.27
C VAL A 9 -28.51 -3.32 11.43
N ASN A 10 -28.50 -3.84 12.66
CA ASN A 10 -29.27 -5.02 13.02
C ASN A 10 -30.76 -4.70 13.10
N ILE A 11 -31.57 -5.60 12.53
CA ILE A 11 -33.02 -5.50 12.56
C ILE A 11 -33.53 -6.32 13.76
N VAL A 12 -34.21 -5.65 14.67
CA VAL A 12 -34.74 -6.23 15.92
C VAL A 12 -36.07 -6.94 15.66
N ALA A 13 -36.90 -6.37 14.79
CA ALA A 13 -38.16 -6.96 14.39
C ALA A 13 -38.53 -6.56 12.96
N ILE A 14 -39.28 -7.42 12.27
CA ILE A 14 -39.80 -7.17 10.93
C ILE A 14 -41.30 -7.47 10.96
N ALA A 15 -42.08 -6.58 10.36
CA ALA A 15 -43.49 -6.80 10.07
C ALA A 15 -43.77 -6.48 8.61
N GLN A 16 -44.54 -7.31 7.94
CA GLN A 16 -45.03 -7.06 6.59
C GLN A 16 -46.52 -6.71 6.67
N GLY A 17 -46.93 -5.62 6.04
CA GLY A 17 -48.33 -5.25 5.98
C GLY A 17 -49.15 -6.29 5.20
N SER A 18 -50.44 -6.42 5.52
CA SER A 18 -51.35 -7.40 4.91
C SER A 18 -51.53 -7.24 3.39
N SER A 19 -51.23 -6.06 2.85
CA SER A 19 -51.23 -5.78 1.42
C SER A 19 -49.93 -6.17 0.71
N GLU A 20 -48.93 -6.68 1.45
CA GLU A 20 -47.56 -7.01 1.02
C GLU A 20 -46.76 -5.84 0.42
N ARG A 21 -47.35 -4.65 0.35
CA ARG A 21 -46.75 -3.43 -0.24
C ARG A 21 -45.94 -2.61 0.75
N SER A 22 -45.93 -3.00 2.03
CA SER A 22 -45.19 -2.31 3.06
C SER A 22 -44.45 -3.32 3.93
N ILE A 23 -43.20 -2.99 4.23
CA ILE A 23 -42.36 -3.71 5.16
C ILE A 23 -41.90 -2.70 6.21
N SER A 24 -42.20 -2.99 7.47
CA SER A 24 -41.74 -2.23 8.63
C SER A 24 -40.61 -2.99 9.31
N ALA A 25 -39.57 -2.27 9.72
CA ALA A 25 -38.45 -2.83 10.46
C ALA A 25 -38.17 -2.00 11.70
N VAL A 26 -37.92 -2.66 12.83
CA VAL A 26 -37.48 -2.02 14.08
C VAL A 26 -35.96 -2.13 14.15
N ILE A 27 -35.30 -1.00 14.38
CA ILE A 27 -33.85 -0.90 14.54
C ILE A 27 -33.55 -0.05 15.78
N LEU A 28 -32.30 -0.03 16.24
CA LEU A 28 -31.87 0.85 17.32
C LEU A 28 -31.95 2.33 16.90
N GLY A 29 -32.46 3.19 17.78
CA GLY A 29 -32.70 4.61 17.50
C GLY A 29 -31.47 5.37 17.02
N GLU A 30 -30.30 5.09 17.61
CA GLU A 30 -29.01 5.68 17.22
C GLU A 30 -28.57 5.36 15.78
N LYS A 31 -29.18 4.35 15.13
CA LYS A 31 -28.87 3.95 13.76
C LYS A 31 -29.87 4.50 12.73
N VAL A 32 -30.90 5.23 13.14
CA VAL A 32 -32.00 5.67 12.26
C VAL A 32 -31.51 6.55 11.11
N ASP A 33 -30.71 7.58 11.38
CA ASP A 33 -30.24 8.48 10.32
C ASP A 33 -29.34 7.78 9.30
N ARG A 34 -28.56 6.79 9.76
CA ARG A 34 -27.72 5.97 8.89
C ARG A 34 -28.58 5.03 8.04
N ALA A 35 -29.54 4.35 8.68
CA ALA A 35 -30.46 3.43 8.02
C ALA A 35 -31.31 4.13 6.96
N LEU A 36 -31.86 5.31 7.27
CA LEU A 36 -32.66 6.10 6.35
C LEU A 36 -31.85 6.54 5.12
N ARG A 37 -30.65 7.09 5.32
CA ARG A 37 -29.77 7.47 4.20
C ARG A 37 -29.49 6.30 3.27
N MET A 38 -29.25 5.12 3.82
CA MET A 38 -28.98 3.93 3.04
C MET A 38 -30.17 3.32 2.33
N ILE A 39 -31.33 3.29 2.99
CA ILE A 39 -32.58 2.87 2.36
C ILE A 39 -32.90 3.83 1.23
N TYR A 40 -32.84 5.14 1.50
CA TYR A 40 -33.08 6.15 0.48
C TYR A 40 -32.15 5.94 -0.71
N GLN A 41 -30.86 5.76 -0.47
CA GLN A 41 -29.91 5.49 -1.53
C GLN A 41 -30.26 4.21 -2.30
N ALA A 42 -30.42 3.09 -1.61
CA ALA A 42 -30.75 1.82 -2.25
C ALA A 42 -32.01 1.84 -3.12
N PHE A 43 -32.99 2.69 -2.80
CA PHE A 43 -34.26 2.80 -3.53
C PHE A 43 -34.28 3.93 -4.56
N PHE A 44 -33.54 5.02 -4.36
CA PHE A 44 -33.69 6.27 -5.12
C PHE A 44 -32.39 6.80 -5.73
N ASP A 45 -31.22 6.38 -5.25
CA ASP A 45 -29.91 6.86 -5.71
C ASP A 45 -29.01 5.66 -6.02
N SER A 46 -28.82 5.37 -7.31
CA SER A 46 -28.04 4.22 -7.77
C SER A 46 -26.54 4.33 -7.49
N SER A 47 -26.08 5.45 -6.90
CA SER A 47 -24.69 5.64 -6.51
C SER A 47 -24.31 4.81 -5.29
N MET A 48 -23.19 4.08 -5.38
CA MET A 48 -22.56 3.39 -4.28
C MET A 48 -21.58 4.36 -3.62
N PRO A 49 -21.83 4.82 -2.39
CA PRO A 49 -21.06 5.88 -1.79
C PRO A 49 -19.74 5.33 -1.23
N ILE A 50 -18.72 6.17 -1.21
CA ILE A 50 -17.47 5.96 -0.49
C ILE A 50 -17.08 7.28 0.16
N ASP A 51 -17.21 7.36 1.48
CA ASP A 51 -16.78 8.54 2.24
C ASP A 51 -15.30 8.42 2.62
N LEU A 52 -14.48 9.32 2.08
CA LEU A 52 -13.02 9.28 2.21
C LEU A 52 -12.52 10.22 3.31
N VAL A 53 -11.68 9.67 4.18
CA VAL A 53 -10.85 10.43 5.13
C VAL A 53 -9.39 10.19 4.74
N VAL A 54 -8.76 11.18 4.11
CA VAL A 54 -7.39 11.06 3.60
C VAL A 54 -6.39 11.69 4.57
N VAL A 55 -5.47 10.89 5.09
CA VAL A 55 -4.39 11.35 5.99
C VAL A 55 -3.05 11.15 5.27
N GLY A 56 -2.29 12.24 5.14
CA GLY A 56 -1.04 12.26 4.38
C GLY A 56 -1.28 12.84 2.98
N CYS A 57 -0.94 14.11 2.80
CA CYS A 57 -1.16 14.84 1.55
C CYS A 57 0.16 15.20 0.84
N GLY A 58 1.19 14.36 1.02
CA GLY A 58 2.46 14.46 0.30
C GLY A 58 2.34 13.99 -1.16
N ASN A 59 3.43 13.48 -1.73
CA ASN A 59 3.47 13.08 -3.14
C ASN A 59 2.32 12.11 -3.51
N VAL A 60 2.22 10.96 -2.83
CA VAL A 60 1.17 9.94 -3.13
C VAL A 60 -0.23 10.46 -2.83
N GLY A 61 -0.46 11.04 -1.65
CA GLY A 61 -1.81 11.51 -1.27
C GLY A 61 -2.32 12.64 -2.16
N SER A 62 -1.45 13.53 -2.62
CA SER A 62 -1.86 14.59 -3.55
C SER A 62 -2.13 14.08 -4.97
N ALA A 63 -1.34 13.11 -5.46
CA ALA A 63 -1.61 12.43 -6.73
C ALA A 63 -2.95 11.66 -6.65
N LEU A 64 -3.23 10.99 -5.53
CA LEU A 64 -4.51 10.32 -5.29
C LEU A 64 -5.69 11.29 -5.38
N LEU A 65 -5.61 12.44 -4.71
CA LEU A 65 -6.69 13.43 -4.72
C LEU A 65 -6.91 14.00 -6.13
N ALA A 66 -5.84 14.22 -6.90
CA ALA A 66 -5.95 14.62 -8.30
C ALA A 66 -6.59 13.51 -9.17
N GLN A 67 -6.23 12.25 -8.96
CA GLN A 67 -6.84 11.11 -9.65
C GLN A 67 -8.33 10.99 -9.32
N ILE A 68 -8.72 11.11 -8.05
CA ILE A 68 -10.13 11.14 -7.63
C ILE A 68 -10.86 12.28 -8.34
N ALA A 69 -10.33 13.51 -8.31
CA ALA A 69 -10.92 14.66 -8.99
C ALA A 69 -11.17 14.36 -10.48
N SER A 70 -10.14 13.89 -11.19
CA SER A 70 -10.20 13.61 -12.63
C SER A 70 -11.14 12.47 -13.03
N GLN A 71 -11.48 11.59 -12.08
CA GLN A 71 -12.29 10.40 -12.33
C GLN A 71 -13.73 10.53 -11.81
N SER A 72 -14.08 11.65 -11.16
CA SER A 72 -15.38 11.86 -10.52
C SER A 72 -16.55 11.63 -11.48
N GLU A 73 -16.55 12.28 -12.65
CA GLU A 73 -17.61 12.12 -13.66
C GLU A 73 -17.73 10.67 -14.14
N ARG A 74 -16.61 9.98 -14.35
CA ARG A 74 -16.61 8.57 -14.76
C ARG A 74 -17.19 7.69 -13.66
N LEU A 75 -16.79 7.90 -12.41
CA LEU A 75 -17.31 7.13 -11.27
C LEU A 75 -18.83 7.33 -11.12
N GLU A 76 -19.31 8.57 -11.21
CA GLU A 76 -20.73 8.89 -11.18
C GLU A 76 -21.50 8.18 -12.30
N GLY A 77 -20.95 8.16 -13.52
CA GLY A 77 -21.51 7.41 -14.65
C GLY A 77 -21.60 5.89 -14.41
N HIS A 78 -20.75 5.33 -13.54
CA HIS A 78 -20.81 3.93 -13.11
C HIS A 78 -21.60 3.73 -11.81
N GLY A 79 -22.26 4.77 -11.30
CA GLY A 79 -22.98 4.73 -10.04
C GLY A 79 -22.06 4.54 -8.84
N VAL A 80 -20.93 5.24 -8.80
CA VAL A 80 -20.03 5.29 -7.64
C VAL A 80 -19.84 6.74 -7.20
N GLY A 81 -20.17 7.05 -5.96
CA GLY A 81 -20.02 8.39 -5.38
C GLY A 81 -18.84 8.44 -4.39
N ALA A 82 -17.66 8.83 -4.86
CA ALA A 82 -16.49 8.99 -3.99
C ALA A 82 -16.45 10.41 -3.40
N ARG A 83 -16.81 10.56 -2.13
CA ARG A 83 -16.93 11.85 -1.45
C ARG A 83 -15.78 12.06 -0.47
N LEU A 84 -15.02 13.13 -0.67
CA LEU A 84 -13.93 13.50 0.23
C LEU A 84 -14.47 14.24 1.46
N VAL A 85 -14.45 13.62 2.63
CA VAL A 85 -15.02 14.21 3.86
C VAL A 85 -13.96 14.93 4.69
N ALA A 86 -12.73 14.42 4.70
CA ALA A 86 -11.65 15.05 5.43
C ALA A 86 -10.30 14.85 4.75
N VAL A 87 -9.44 15.86 4.88
CA VAL A 87 -8.03 15.80 4.46
C VAL A 87 -7.16 16.27 5.61
N ALA A 88 -6.07 15.54 5.86
CA ALA A 88 -5.10 15.87 6.89
C ALA A 88 -3.65 15.70 6.42
N ASN A 89 -2.78 16.56 6.93
CA ASN A 89 -1.32 16.39 6.89
C ASN A 89 -0.77 16.29 8.31
N SER A 90 0.55 16.28 8.47
CA SER A 90 1.19 16.12 9.79
C SER A 90 0.91 17.25 10.79
N ARG A 91 0.31 18.37 10.36
CA ARG A 91 0.07 19.56 11.19
C ARG A 91 -1.37 20.03 11.19
N ARG A 92 -2.07 19.93 10.06
CA ARG A 92 -3.41 20.48 9.86
C ARG A 92 -4.37 19.45 9.31
N MET A 93 -5.64 19.62 9.62
CA MET A 93 -6.76 18.89 9.03
C MET A 93 -7.91 19.83 8.70
N ILE A 94 -8.74 19.41 7.76
CA ILE A 94 -10.02 20.02 7.44
C ILE A 94 -11.08 18.92 7.31
N ILE A 95 -12.29 19.21 7.79
CA ILE A 95 -13.45 18.32 7.71
C ILE A 95 -14.57 19.09 7.01
N GLY A 96 -15.03 18.59 5.87
CA GLY A 96 -16.19 19.07 5.13
C GLY A 96 -17.25 17.99 5.09
N ARG A 97 -18.21 18.00 6.03
CA ARG A 97 -19.26 16.96 6.13
C ARG A 97 -20.15 16.87 4.89
N ALA A 98 -20.26 17.94 4.11
CA ALA A 98 -20.97 17.96 2.84
C ALA A 98 -20.16 17.35 1.68
N GLY A 99 -18.85 17.15 1.86
CA GLY A 99 -17.88 16.89 0.79
C GLY A 99 -16.97 18.09 0.58
N LEU A 100 -15.68 17.83 0.43
CA LEU A 100 -14.63 18.75 0.00
C LEU A 100 -14.37 18.50 -1.49
N ASP A 101 -13.95 19.53 -2.23
CA ASP A 101 -13.53 19.36 -3.61
C ASP A 101 -12.11 18.74 -3.66
N PRO A 102 -11.92 17.53 -4.23
CA PRO A 102 -10.60 16.92 -4.36
C PRO A 102 -9.64 17.69 -5.29
N ALA A 103 -10.11 18.66 -6.08
CA ALA A 103 -9.26 19.58 -6.83
C ALA A 103 -8.77 20.76 -5.97
N GLU A 104 -9.60 21.26 -5.05
CA GLU A 104 -9.35 22.49 -4.28
C GLU A 104 -8.88 22.25 -2.82
N TRP A 105 -8.77 20.98 -2.39
CA TRP A 105 -8.40 20.62 -1.02
C TRP A 105 -7.15 21.34 -0.48
N ARG A 106 -6.17 21.67 -1.34
CA ARG A 106 -4.94 22.37 -0.94
C ARG A 106 -5.25 23.78 -0.44
N SER A 107 -6.05 24.50 -1.22
CA SER A 107 -6.48 25.86 -0.93
C SER A 107 -7.32 25.87 0.35
N GLU A 108 -8.28 24.94 0.46
CA GLU A 108 -9.14 24.80 1.62
C GLU A 108 -8.37 24.44 2.90
N LEU A 109 -7.47 23.46 2.84
CA LEU A 109 -6.64 23.07 3.98
C LEU A 109 -5.73 24.23 4.43
N LYS A 110 -5.23 25.05 3.49
CA LYS A 110 -4.40 26.21 3.80
C LYS A 110 -5.20 27.34 4.45
N LEU A 111 -6.41 27.62 3.96
CA LEU A 111 -7.24 28.73 4.45
C LEU A 111 -7.98 28.37 5.75
N SER A 112 -8.63 27.20 5.75
CA SER A 112 -9.61 26.82 6.78
C SER A 112 -9.17 25.62 7.63
N GLY A 113 -8.00 25.04 7.36
CA GLY A 113 -7.48 23.92 8.14
C GLY A 113 -7.17 24.30 9.59
N ARG A 114 -7.45 23.42 10.53
CA ARG A 114 -7.07 23.58 11.95
C ARG A 114 -6.04 22.51 12.34
N ALA A 115 -5.54 22.55 13.57
CA ALA A 115 -4.60 21.55 14.04
C ALA A 115 -5.16 20.12 13.89
N LEU A 116 -4.31 19.16 13.52
CA LEU A 116 -4.68 17.75 13.41
C LEU A 116 -5.08 17.20 14.79
N VAL A 117 -6.27 16.59 14.86
CA VAL A 117 -6.75 15.80 16.00
C VAL A 117 -7.28 14.48 15.43
N ILE A 118 -6.52 13.39 15.60
CA ILE A 118 -6.80 12.11 14.92
C ILE A 118 -8.10 11.48 15.44
N GLU A 119 -8.38 11.66 16.73
CA GLU A 119 -9.58 11.19 17.42
C GLU A 119 -10.85 11.73 16.76
N GLU A 120 -10.82 12.99 16.33
CA GLU A 120 -11.96 13.61 15.66
C GLU A 120 -12.19 13.04 14.26
N LEU A 121 -11.13 12.63 13.55
CA LEU A 121 -11.26 11.96 12.25
C LEU A 121 -11.88 10.58 12.42
N ALA A 122 -11.47 9.82 13.43
CA ALA A 122 -12.05 8.51 13.74
C ALA A 122 -13.52 8.63 14.20
N ALA A 123 -13.86 9.67 14.95
CA ALA A 123 -15.22 9.92 15.44
C ALA A 123 -16.25 10.18 14.32
N LEU A 124 -15.82 10.49 13.08
CA LEU A 124 -16.73 10.66 11.94
C LEU A 124 -17.41 9.35 11.52
N GLY A 125 -16.76 8.21 11.72
CA GLY A 125 -17.15 6.91 11.13
C GLY A 125 -18.63 6.52 11.26
N PRO A 126 -19.27 6.66 12.44
CA PRO A 126 -20.69 6.33 12.62
C PRO A 126 -21.65 7.13 11.74
N GLU A 127 -21.27 8.33 11.31
CA GLU A 127 -22.10 9.22 10.48
C GLU A 127 -21.91 9.00 8.97
N LEU A 128 -20.84 8.29 8.58
CA LEU A 128 -20.40 8.13 7.20
C LEU A 128 -20.98 6.89 6.52
N LEU A 129 -21.11 6.98 5.20
CA LEU A 129 -21.52 5.89 4.32
C LEU A 129 -20.28 5.25 3.70
N ASN A 130 -20.11 3.95 3.96
CA ASN A 130 -18.93 3.19 3.55
C ASN A 130 -17.60 3.94 3.82
N PRO A 131 -17.30 4.30 5.09
CA PRO A 131 -16.15 5.13 5.40
C PRO A 131 -14.83 4.42 5.10
N VAL A 132 -13.90 5.14 4.49
CA VAL A 132 -12.55 4.65 4.17
C VAL A 132 -11.51 5.61 4.71
N LEU A 133 -10.68 5.13 5.64
CA LEU A 133 -9.45 5.81 6.01
C LEU A 133 -8.41 5.49 4.95
N VAL A 134 -7.87 6.54 4.33
CA VAL A 134 -6.77 6.44 3.39
C VAL A 134 -5.51 7.01 4.04
N ASP A 135 -4.64 6.14 4.56
CA ASP A 135 -3.39 6.54 5.20
C ASP A 135 -2.24 6.55 4.19
N CYS A 136 -2.01 7.70 3.56
CA CYS A 136 -0.90 7.97 2.65
C CYS A 136 0.34 8.55 3.37
N THR A 137 0.51 8.27 4.67
CA THR A 137 1.70 8.68 5.43
C THR A 137 2.83 7.64 5.38
N ALA A 138 4.00 8.01 5.89
CA ALA A 138 5.12 7.09 6.14
C ALA A 138 5.41 6.91 7.65
N SER A 139 4.53 7.43 8.51
CA SER A 139 4.68 7.45 9.97
C SER A 139 4.00 6.25 10.61
N ASP A 140 4.48 5.82 11.78
CA ASP A 140 3.79 4.79 12.57
C ASP A 140 2.60 5.35 13.39
N ALA A 141 2.48 6.67 13.47
CA ALA A 141 1.44 7.33 14.28
C ALA A 141 0.01 6.99 13.82
N ILE A 142 -0.25 6.95 12.51
CA ILE A 142 -1.59 6.63 11.98
C ILE A 142 -1.88 5.13 12.06
N PRO A 143 -0.96 4.22 11.64
CA PRO A 143 -1.17 2.79 11.80
C PRO A 143 -1.40 2.35 13.25
N GLY A 144 -0.91 3.09 14.25
CA GLY A 144 -1.17 2.81 15.67
C GLY A 144 -2.64 3.05 16.06
N ARG A 145 -3.36 3.86 15.29
CA ARG A 145 -4.75 4.26 15.52
C ARG A 145 -5.73 3.53 14.60
N TYR A 146 -5.26 2.70 13.66
CA TYR A 146 -6.14 1.87 12.81
C TYR A 146 -7.22 1.11 13.59
N PRO A 147 -6.95 0.56 14.79
CA PRO A 147 -8.01 -0.10 15.56
C PRO A 147 -9.21 0.80 15.85
N GLU A 148 -8.98 2.07 16.18
CA GLU A 148 -10.05 3.02 16.47
C GLU A 148 -10.88 3.35 15.24
N PHE A 149 -10.21 3.55 14.10
CA PHE A 149 -10.91 3.75 12.82
C PHE A 149 -11.75 2.52 12.45
N MET A 150 -11.19 1.31 12.54
CA MET A 150 -11.95 0.09 12.21
C MET A 150 -13.15 -0.12 13.14
N LEU A 151 -12.98 0.16 14.45
CA LEU A 151 -14.08 0.12 15.43
C LEU A 151 -15.15 1.18 15.15
N ALA A 152 -14.76 2.35 14.64
CA ALA A 152 -15.68 3.39 14.18
C ALA A 152 -16.34 3.07 12.82
N GLY A 153 -16.03 1.93 12.21
CA GLY A 153 -16.66 1.44 10.99
C GLY A 153 -15.88 1.68 9.70
N PHE A 154 -14.67 2.24 9.78
CA PHE A 154 -13.83 2.50 8.61
C PHE A 154 -13.24 1.22 8.01
N HIS A 155 -13.22 1.15 6.69
CA HIS A 155 -12.20 0.43 5.94
C HIS A 155 -10.86 1.16 6.06
N VAL A 156 -9.75 0.44 5.95
CA VAL A 156 -8.41 1.04 5.91
C VAL A 156 -7.75 0.69 4.60
N VAL A 157 -7.31 1.70 3.86
CA VAL A 157 -6.52 1.59 2.64
C VAL A 157 -5.21 2.33 2.84
N THR A 158 -4.07 1.72 2.53
CA THR A 158 -2.78 2.36 2.83
C THR A 158 -1.59 1.88 1.99
N PRO A 159 -0.74 2.79 1.49
CA PRO A 159 0.64 2.48 1.07
C PRO A 159 1.63 2.37 2.25
N ASN A 160 1.19 2.63 3.48
CA ASN A 160 2.04 2.67 4.66
C ASN A 160 2.38 1.27 5.17
N LYS A 161 3.64 0.87 4.98
CA LYS A 161 4.15 -0.44 5.40
C LYS A 161 4.16 -0.65 6.91
N ARG A 162 4.08 0.41 7.72
CA ARG A 162 4.30 0.32 9.19
C ARG A 162 3.25 -0.56 9.88
N GLY A 163 1.99 -0.52 9.43
CA GLY A 163 0.93 -1.40 9.96
C GLY A 163 1.24 -2.88 9.77
N ASN A 164 1.81 -3.25 8.62
CA ASN A 164 2.13 -4.63 8.26
C ASN A 164 3.51 -5.09 8.75
N THR A 165 4.38 -4.16 9.13
CA THR A 165 5.79 -4.42 9.52
C THR A 165 6.12 -4.03 10.96
N GLY A 166 5.11 -3.65 11.75
CA GLY A 166 5.20 -3.59 13.21
C GLY A 166 5.33 -5.00 13.82
N SER A 167 5.16 -5.12 15.14
CA SER A 167 5.20 -6.43 15.81
C SER A 167 4.18 -7.40 15.21
N MET A 168 4.49 -8.69 15.27
CA MET A 168 3.61 -9.75 14.79
C MET A 168 2.24 -9.69 15.47
N ASP A 169 2.20 -9.43 16.77
CA ASP A 169 0.96 -9.28 17.53
C ASP A 169 0.08 -8.16 16.99
N ARG A 170 0.69 -7.02 16.65
CA ARG A 170 -0.05 -5.89 16.08
C ARG A 170 -0.59 -6.22 14.69
N TYR A 171 0.23 -6.84 13.83
CA TYR A 171 -0.21 -7.28 12.51
C TYR A 171 -1.41 -8.24 12.61
N LEU A 172 -1.29 -9.26 13.46
CA LEU A 172 -2.37 -10.23 13.69
C LEU A 172 -3.62 -9.57 14.28
N ALA A 173 -3.47 -8.64 15.22
CA ALA A 173 -4.58 -7.89 15.79
C ALA A 173 -5.34 -7.09 14.73
N LEU A 174 -4.64 -6.41 13.81
CA LEU A 174 -5.26 -5.69 12.69
C LEU A 174 -6.02 -6.64 11.74
N LYS A 175 -5.43 -7.80 11.40
CA LYS A 175 -6.10 -8.80 10.55
C LYS A 175 -7.35 -9.37 11.23
N GLN A 176 -7.27 -9.66 12.53
CA GLN A 176 -8.41 -10.16 13.31
C GLN A 176 -9.52 -9.12 13.43
N LEU A 177 -9.16 -7.85 13.66
CA LEU A 177 -10.13 -6.76 13.78
C LEU A 177 -10.88 -6.53 12.47
N SER A 178 -10.15 -6.54 11.34
CA SER A 178 -10.71 -6.50 9.98
C SER A 178 -11.79 -7.57 9.78
N ILE A 179 -11.50 -8.82 10.15
CA ILE A 179 -12.44 -9.94 10.05
C ILE A 179 -13.63 -9.75 11.00
N ARG A 180 -13.38 -9.46 12.29
CA ARG A 180 -14.40 -9.36 13.33
C ARG A 180 -15.43 -8.26 13.03
N HIS A 181 -14.98 -7.10 12.56
CA HIS A 181 -15.83 -5.94 12.28
C HIS A 181 -16.26 -5.85 10.81
N ARG A 182 -15.94 -6.87 10.00
CA ARG A 182 -16.26 -6.93 8.56
C ARG A 182 -15.79 -5.68 7.82
N ARG A 183 -14.59 -5.19 8.18
CA ARG A 183 -13.95 -4.02 7.58
C ARG A 183 -12.73 -4.48 6.80
N ARG A 184 -12.66 -4.16 5.52
CA ARG A 184 -11.45 -4.39 4.70
C ARG A 184 -10.25 -3.60 5.23
N TYR A 185 -9.10 -4.28 5.28
CA TYR A 185 -7.77 -3.69 5.47
C TYR A 185 -6.93 -4.01 4.23
N LEU A 186 -6.72 -3.01 3.39
CA LEU A 186 -6.12 -3.13 2.07
C LEU A 186 -4.81 -2.32 2.02
N TYR A 187 -3.78 -2.93 1.45
CA TYR A 187 -2.42 -2.42 1.46
C TYR A 187 -1.64 -2.91 0.25
N GLU A 188 -2.32 -3.02 -0.90
CA GLU A 188 -1.74 -3.52 -2.16
C GLU A 188 -0.42 -2.80 -2.49
N THR A 189 -0.43 -1.49 -2.27
CA THR A 189 0.67 -0.61 -2.64
C THR A 189 1.87 -0.59 -1.70
N THR A 190 1.82 -1.39 -0.62
CA THR A 190 2.97 -1.58 0.27
C THR A 190 4.10 -2.36 -0.38
N VAL A 191 3.80 -3.21 -1.37
CA VAL A 191 4.77 -4.01 -2.13
C VAL A 191 4.47 -3.90 -3.62
N GLY A 192 5.41 -3.36 -4.41
CA GLY A 192 5.24 -3.27 -5.87
C GLY A 192 4.48 -2.03 -6.37
N ALA A 193 4.20 -1.05 -5.50
CA ALA A 193 3.45 0.17 -5.84
C ALA A 193 2.08 -0.14 -6.47
N GLY A 194 1.88 0.09 -7.76
CA GLY A 194 0.60 -0.19 -8.42
C GLY A 194 0.44 -1.63 -8.93
N LEU A 195 1.46 -2.49 -8.78
CA LEU A 195 1.38 -3.89 -9.22
C LEU A 195 0.42 -4.68 -8.32
N PRO A 196 -0.42 -5.58 -8.88
CA PRO A 196 -1.34 -6.39 -8.10
C PRO A 196 -0.58 -7.58 -7.48
N VAL A 197 0.07 -7.35 -6.34
CA VAL A 197 0.94 -8.31 -5.66
C VAL A 197 0.22 -9.03 -4.54
N ILE A 198 -0.26 -8.27 -3.56
CA ILE A 198 -0.87 -8.75 -2.31
C ILE A 198 -2.17 -9.47 -2.61
N GLU A 199 -3.08 -8.89 -3.38
CA GLU A 199 -4.35 -9.54 -3.73
C GLU A 199 -4.12 -10.84 -4.49
N ASN A 200 -3.23 -10.86 -5.48
CA ASN A 200 -2.95 -12.07 -6.24
C ASN A 200 -2.38 -13.17 -5.34
N LEU A 201 -1.42 -12.84 -4.48
CA LEU A 201 -0.89 -13.79 -3.50
C LEU A 201 -1.99 -14.32 -2.57
N GLN A 202 -2.81 -13.44 -2.00
CA GLN A 202 -3.92 -13.83 -1.13
C GLN A 202 -4.92 -14.74 -1.84
N ASN A 203 -5.27 -14.44 -3.09
CA ASN A 203 -6.20 -15.25 -3.89
C ASN A 203 -5.67 -16.66 -4.12
N LEU A 204 -4.38 -16.79 -4.46
CA LEU A 204 -3.73 -18.10 -4.62
C LEU A 204 -3.78 -18.90 -3.30
N LEU A 205 -3.40 -18.28 -2.19
CA LEU A 205 -3.39 -18.94 -0.88
C LEU A 205 -4.80 -19.33 -0.42
N HIS A 206 -5.80 -18.47 -0.63
CA HIS A 206 -7.20 -18.78 -0.32
C HIS A 206 -7.76 -19.94 -1.19
N ALA A 207 -7.26 -20.10 -2.42
CA ALA A 207 -7.59 -21.23 -3.28
C ALA A 207 -6.88 -22.54 -2.88
N GLY A 208 -6.08 -22.54 -1.81
CA GLY A 208 -5.36 -23.71 -1.30
C GLY A 208 -3.96 -23.90 -1.88
N ASP A 209 -3.43 -22.90 -2.59
CA ASP A 209 -2.02 -22.87 -2.98
C ASP A 209 -1.11 -22.59 -1.77
N ARG A 210 0.20 -22.76 -1.94
CA ARG A 210 1.22 -22.49 -0.91
C ARG A 210 2.48 -21.94 -1.54
N LEU A 211 3.06 -20.91 -0.92
CA LEU A 211 4.36 -20.38 -1.34
C LEU A 211 5.46 -21.43 -1.11
N VAL A 212 6.24 -21.72 -2.15
CA VAL A 212 7.44 -22.57 -2.09
C VAL A 212 8.68 -21.69 -1.96
N SER A 213 8.80 -20.70 -2.85
CA SER A 213 9.84 -19.69 -2.79
C SER A 213 9.39 -18.37 -3.40
N PHE A 214 10.03 -17.30 -2.97
CA PHE A 214 9.84 -15.95 -3.51
C PHE A 214 11.20 -15.33 -3.80
N SER A 215 11.30 -14.62 -4.92
CA SER A 215 12.41 -13.70 -5.19
C SER A 215 11.88 -12.43 -5.84
N GLY A 216 12.42 -11.28 -5.44
CA GLY A 216 11.98 -10.01 -6.01
C GLY A 216 13.02 -8.89 -5.97
N ILE A 217 12.97 -8.07 -7.02
CA ILE A 217 13.57 -6.73 -7.06
C ILE A 217 12.48 -5.76 -6.65
N LEU A 218 12.63 -5.21 -5.44
CA LEU A 218 11.55 -4.48 -4.75
C LEU A 218 11.85 -2.98 -4.57
N SER A 219 12.98 -2.50 -5.10
CA SER A 219 13.36 -1.09 -5.10
C SER A 219 13.72 -0.64 -6.52
N GLY A 220 12.97 0.33 -7.04
CA GLY A 220 13.26 0.95 -8.32
C GLY A 220 14.61 1.66 -8.33
N SER A 221 14.98 2.33 -7.22
CA SER A 221 16.27 3.00 -7.09
C SER A 221 17.43 2.01 -7.21
N LEU A 222 17.37 0.90 -6.48
CA LEU A 222 18.41 -0.14 -6.55
C LEU A 222 18.40 -0.87 -7.90
N SER A 223 17.22 -1.13 -8.49
CA SER A 223 17.08 -1.69 -9.84
C SER A 223 17.76 -0.81 -10.90
N PHE A 224 17.59 0.51 -10.80
CA PHE A 224 18.26 1.48 -11.66
C PHE A 224 19.77 1.44 -11.47
N LEU A 225 20.26 1.50 -10.23
CA LEU A 225 21.68 1.48 -9.92
C LEU A 225 22.36 0.23 -10.49
N PHE A 226 21.81 -0.97 -10.25
CA PHE A 226 22.43 -2.20 -10.73
C PHE A 226 22.32 -2.40 -12.25
N GLY A 227 21.28 -1.87 -12.88
CA GLY A 227 21.22 -1.81 -14.34
C GLY A 227 22.33 -0.93 -14.93
N ARG A 228 22.58 0.24 -14.35
CA ARG A 228 23.66 1.15 -14.79
C ARG A 228 25.05 0.63 -14.45
N LEU A 229 25.20 -0.06 -13.31
CA LEU A 229 26.45 -0.74 -12.95
C LEU A 229 26.77 -1.81 -13.99
N GLU A 230 25.79 -2.62 -14.41
CA GLU A 230 25.97 -3.64 -15.46
C GLU A 230 26.46 -3.05 -16.78
N GLU A 231 26.02 -1.82 -17.12
CA GLU A 231 26.48 -1.05 -18.29
C GLU A 231 27.91 -0.47 -18.14
N GLY A 232 28.57 -0.68 -17.01
CA GLY A 232 29.97 -0.30 -16.75
C GLY A 232 30.16 1.07 -16.10
N ALA A 233 29.11 1.71 -15.60
CA ALA A 233 29.23 2.96 -14.85
C ALA A 233 29.73 2.71 -13.42
N SER A 234 30.54 3.62 -12.86
CA SER A 234 31.05 3.48 -11.49
C SER A 234 29.93 3.69 -10.46
N PHE A 235 29.99 2.97 -9.33
CA PHE A 235 28.97 3.03 -8.27
C PHE A 235 28.70 4.47 -7.76
N SER A 236 29.75 5.25 -7.59
CA SER A 236 29.68 6.63 -7.12
C SER A 236 29.03 7.56 -8.14
N SER A 237 29.24 7.32 -9.44
CA SER A 237 28.60 8.10 -10.51
C SER A 237 27.11 7.81 -10.62
N ILE A 238 26.71 6.53 -10.53
CA ILE A 238 25.31 6.11 -10.65
C ILE A 238 24.47 6.57 -9.47
N VAL A 239 25.02 6.57 -8.25
CA VAL A 239 24.31 7.10 -7.07
C VAL A 239 24.05 8.60 -7.23
N ARG A 240 25.04 9.37 -7.68
CA ARG A 240 24.87 10.81 -7.96
C ARG A 240 23.89 11.07 -9.10
N GLU A 241 23.92 10.25 -10.14
CA GLU A 241 22.97 10.31 -11.25
C GLU A 241 21.53 10.08 -10.75
N ALA A 242 21.32 9.04 -9.94
CA ALA A 242 20.03 8.70 -9.37
C ALA A 242 19.50 9.83 -8.46
N MET A 243 20.36 10.42 -7.63
CA MET A 243 20.02 11.58 -6.80
C MET A 243 19.62 12.80 -7.65
N ALA A 244 20.36 13.12 -8.70
CA ALA A 244 20.08 14.25 -9.59
C ALA A 244 18.74 14.08 -10.33
N LYS A 245 18.38 12.83 -10.66
CA LYS A 245 17.09 12.47 -11.27
C LYS A 245 15.94 12.36 -10.27
N GLY A 246 16.20 12.52 -8.97
CA GLY A 246 15.19 12.32 -7.92
C GLY A 246 14.70 10.88 -7.80
N LEU A 247 15.53 9.91 -8.21
CA LEU A 247 15.23 8.48 -8.14
C LEU A 247 15.56 7.86 -6.77
N THR A 248 16.34 8.55 -5.94
CA THR A 248 16.59 8.16 -4.54
C THR A 248 15.79 9.04 -3.60
N GLU A 249 15.66 8.59 -2.35
CA GLU A 249 15.29 9.49 -1.26
C GLU A 249 16.29 10.66 -1.13
N PRO A 250 15.90 11.76 -0.45
CA PRO A 250 16.79 12.89 -0.22
C PRO A 250 18.11 12.48 0.43
N ASP A 251 18.10 11.41 1.23
CA ASP A 251 19.28 10.73 1.72
C ASP A 251 19.40 9.35 1.04
N PRO A 252 20.37 9.14 0.12
CA PRO A 252 20.49 7.87 -0.60
C PRO A 252 20.78 6.67 0.31
N ARG A 253 21.25 6.89 1.54
CA ARG A 253 21.50 5.81 2.50
C ARG A 253 20.21 5.08 2.89
N ASP A 254 19.07 5.76 2.83
CA ASP A 254 17.78 5.14 3.14
C ASP A 254 17.46 4.00 2.16
N ASP A 255 17.73 4.20 0.86
CA ASP A 255 17.61 3.19 -0.18
C ASP A 255 18.70 2.11 -0.06
N LEU A 256 19.96 2.53 0.09
CA LEU A 256 21.14 1.65 0.08
C LEU A 256 21.23 0.75 1.32
N SER A 257 20.54 1.10 2.42
CA SER A 257 20.44 0.25 3.61
C SER A 257 19.74 -1.07 3.33
N GLY A 258 18.85 -1.12 2.32
CA GLY A 258 18.00 -2.28 2.03
C GLY A 258 16.84 -2.49 3.02
N THR A 259 16.66 -1.60 4.00
CA THR A 259 15.61 -1.72 5.02
C THR A 259 14.19 -1.69 4.42
N ASP A 260 13.96 -0.88 3.38
CA ASP A 260 12.67 -0.85 2.68
C ASP A 260 12.37 -2.19 1.98
N VAL A 261 13.38 -2.79 1.36
CA VAL A 261 13.28 -4.12 0.74
C VAL A 261 12.99 -5.19 1.80
N ALA A 262 13.67 -5.14 2.95
CA ALA A 262 13.41 -6.05 4.07
C ALA A 262 11.97 -5.93 4.58
N ARG A 263 11.43 -4.72 4.72
CA ARG A 263 10.01 -4.51 5.06
C ARG A 263 9.07 -5.13 4.03
N LYS A 264 9.35 -4.98 2.74
CA LYS A 264 8.52 -5.57 1.68
C LYS A 264 8.58 -7.11 1.69
N VAL A 265 9.76 -7.69 1.93
CA VAL A 265 9.92 -9.15 2.13
C VAL A 265 9.13 -9.62 3.35
N LEU A 266 9.16 -8.87 4.46
CA LEU A 266 8.39 -9.20 5.67
C LEU A 266 6.88 -9.26 5.40
N ILE A 267 6.37 -8.31 4.62
CA ILE A 267 4.96 -8.29 4.22
C ILE A 267 4.63 -9.56 3.43
N ILE A 268 5.41 -9.91 2.40
CA ILE A 268 5.19 -11.13 1.61
C ILE A 268 5.28 -12.39 2.48
N ALA A 269 6.24 -12.46 3.39
CA ALA A 269 6.41 -13.58 4.31
C ALA A 269 5.17 -13.77 5.19
N ARG A 270 4.68 -12.69 5.79
CA ARG A 270 3.47 -12.70 6.64
C ARG A 270 2.21 -13.04 5.86
N GLU A 271 2.02 -12.47 4.67
CA GLU A 271 0.90 -12.82 3.79
C GLU A 271 0.94 -14.30 3.35
N SER A 272 2.14 -14.88 3.26
CA SER A 272 2.35 -16.30 2.96
C SER A 272 2.15 -17.23 4.18
N GLY A 273 1.75 -16.68 5.33
CA GLY A 273 1.48 -17.43 6.55
C GLY A 273 2.69 -17.66 7.46
N LEU A 274 3.84 -17.03 7.18
CA LEU A 274 5.02 -17.14 8.05
C LEU A 274 4.88 -16.21 9.27
N VAL A 275 5.26 -16.73 10.43
CA VAL A 275 5.42 -15.95 11.66
C VAL A 275 6.84 -15.42 11.67
N MET A 276 7.00 -14.12 11.41
CA MET A 276 8.31 -13.49 11.21
C MET A 276 8.29 -12.04 11.71
N GLU A 277 9.39 -11.61 12.29
CA GLU A 277 9.70 -10.21 12.63
C GLU A 277 10.74 -9.64 11.67
N LEU A 278 10.84 -8.30 11.61
CA LEU A 278 11.82 -7.65 10.74
C LEU A 278 13.27 -8.07 11.05
N GLY A 279 13.57 -8.33 12.32
CA GLY A 279 14.88 -8.80 12.77
C GLY A 279 15.23 -10.23 12.35
N ASP A 280 14.24 -11.04 11.96
CA ASP A 280 14.47 -12.41 11.48
C ASP A 280 14.93 -12.44 10.01
N ILE A 281 14.75 -11.32 9.29
CA ILE A 281 15.21 -11.20 7.90
C ILE A 281 16.70 -10.94 7.90
N ARG A 282 17.46 -11.84 7.28
CA ARG A 282 18.88 -11.65 7.07
C ARG A 282 19.11 -10.56 6.03
N LEU A 283 19.40 -9.35 6.49
CA LEU A 283 19.73 -8.20 5.65
C LEU A 283 21.24 -8.06 5.48
N GLU A 284 21.71 -8.30 4.27
CA GLU A 284 23.05 -7.94 3.81
C GLU A 284 22.95 -6.59 3.11
N GLY A 285 23.24 -5.53 3.86
CA GLY A 285 23.21 -4.16 3.35
C GLY A 285 24.17 -3.97 2.17
N LEU A 286 23.84 -3.02 1.29
CA LEU A 286 24.59 -2.84 0.05
C LEU A 286 25.98 -2.23 0.28
N VAL A 287 26.06 -1.33 1.26
CA VAL A 287 27.31 -0.67 1.64
C VAL A 287 27.68 -1.08 3.07
N PRO A 288 28.97 -1.05 3.43
CA PRO A 288 29.41 -1.36 4.79
C PRO A 288 28.71 -0.49 5.84
N ALA A 289 28.52 -1.03 7.04
CA ALA A 289 27.74 -0.37 8.10
C ALA A 289 28.33 1.00 8.50
N GLU A 290 29.65 1.15 8.42
CA GLU A 290 30.37 2.41 8.67
C GLU A 290 29.97 3.52 7.69
N PHE A 291 29.61 3.18 6.43
CA PHE A 291 29.12 4.16 5.46
C PHE A 291 27.67 4.58 5.74
N LEU A 292 26.87 3.72 6.36
CA LEU A 292 25.50 4.06 6.76
C LEU A 292 25.47 4.96 8.00
N ALA A 293 26.47 4.83 8.89
CA ALA A 293 26.55 5.53 10.17
C ALA A 293 27.03 6.99 10.09
N ILE A 294 27.75 7.38 9.03
CA ILE A 294 28.29 8.74 8.83
C ILE A 294 27.21 9.74 8.38
N ARG A 295 27.53 11.04 8.31
CA ARG A 295 26.56 12.05 7.83
C ARG A 295 26.35 11.94 6.32
N LYS A 296 25.16 12.30 5.83
CA LYS A 296 24.81 12.31 4.39
C LYS A 296 25.89 12.92 3.51
N ASP A 297 26.35 14.12 3.83
CA ASP A 297 27.31 14.85 2.98
C ASP A 297 28.67 14.15 2.95
N GLU A 298 29.08 13.56 4.08
CA GLU A 298 30.30 12.77 4.18
C GLU A 298 30.17 11.46 3.38
N PHE A 299 29.02 10.79 3.46
CA PHE A 299 28.72 9.60 2.67
C PHE A 299 28.86 9.88 1.17
N ILE A 300 28.25 10.97 0.69
CA ILE A 300 28.30 11.36 -0.73
C ILE A 300 29.74 11.69 -1.18
N ALA A 301 30.53 12.32 -0.31
CA ALA A 301 31.94 12.60 -0.59
C ALA A 301 32.78 11.33 -0.71
N ARG A 302 32.49 10.31 0.10
CA ARG A 302 33.24 9.05 0.18
C ARG A 302 32.75 7.95 -0.76
N LEU A 303 31.68 8.17 -1.53
CA LEU A 303 31.13 7.18 -2.47
C LEU A 303 32.17 6.56 -3.41
N ALA A 304 33.18 7.32 -3.84
CA ALA A 304 34.23 6.85 -4.75
C ALA A 304 35.11 5.74 -4.14
N GLU A 305 35.20 5.68 -2.80
CA GLU A 305 35.92 4.60 -2.10
C GLU A 305 35.30 3.22 -2.36
N LEU A 306 34.03 3.17 -2.75
CA LEU A 306 33.28 1.94 -3.01
C LEU A 306 33.39 1.47 -4.47
N ASP A 307 33.91 2.30 -5.38
CA ASP A 307 33.89 2.01 -6.83
C ASP A 307 34.66 0.74 -7.18
N GLY A 308 35.85 0.55 -6.60
CA GLY A 308 36.66 -0.65 -6.85
C GLY A 308 35.98 -1.93 -6.40
N HIS A 309 35.30 -1.91 -5.26
CA HIS A 309 34.59 -3.07 -4.72
C HIS A 309 33.41 -3.49 -5.62
N PHE A 310 32.59 -2.53 -6.07
CA PHE A 310 31.48 -2.83 -6.97
C PHE A 310 31.94 -3.25 -8.36
N GLU A 311 33.05 -2.68 -8.85
CA GLU A 311 33.63 -3.08 -10.12
C GLU A 311 34.17 -4.51 -10.10
N GLU A 312 34.89 -4.91 -9.05
CA GLU A 312 35.32 -6.31 -8.88
C GLU A 312 34.13 -7.28 -8.87
N MET A 313 33.06 -6.95 -8.15
CA MET A 313 31.85 -7.76 -8.14
C MET A 313 31.19 -7.84 -9.51
N ARG A 314 31.12 -6.72 -10.24
CA ARG A 314 30.53 -6.65 -11.59
C ARG A 314 31.32 -7.50 -12.57
N VAL A 315 32.64 -7.37 -12.60
CA VAL A 315 33.53 -8.14 -13.48
C VAL A 315 33.41 -9.63 -13.18
N LYS A 316 33.41 -10.02 -11.90
CA LYS A 316 33.23 -11.42 -11.50
C LYS A 316 31.88 -11.98 -11.93
N ALA A 317 30.79 -11.25 -11.72
CA ALA A 317 29.46 -11.69 -12.15
C ALA A 317 29.39 -11.83 -13.68
N ALA A 318 29.93 -10.85 -14.42
CA ALA A 318 29.95 -10.86 -15.88
C ALA A 318 30.77 -12.02 -16.45
N ALA A 319 31.91 -12.36 -15.83
CA ALA A 319 32.73 -13.51 -16.21
C ALA A 319 31.97 -14.85 -16.11
N ASP A 320 31.05 -14.96 -15.15
CA ASP A 320 30.17 -16.12 -14.97
C ASP A 320 28.89 -16.06 -15.83
N GLY A 321 28.73 -15.04 -16.70
CA GLY A 321 27.50 -14.82 -17.46
C GLY A 321 26.29 -14.42 -16.59
N LYS A 322 26.55 -13.84 -15.41
CA LYS A 322 25.54 -13.44 -14.41
C LYS A 322 25.41 -11.93 -14.31
N ALA A 323 24.28 -11.49 -13.79
CA ALA A 323 24.00 -10.08 -13.52
C ALA A 323 23.82 -9.85 -12.01
N LEU A 324 24.31 -8.72 -11.49
CA LEU A 324 24.12 -8.35 -10.09
C LEU A 324 22.74 -7.74 -9.88
N ARG A 325 21.98 -8.26 -8.92
CA ARG A 325 20.66 -7.74 -8.54
C ARG A 325 20.54 -7.67 -7.03
N PHE A 326 19.96 -6.59 -6.51
CA PHE A 326 19.59 -6.52 -5.10
C PHE A 326 18.23 -7.17 -4.91
N VAL A 327 18.24 -8.36 -4.29
CA VAL A 327 17.10 -9.27 -4.25
C VAL A 327 16.63 -9.48 -2.82
N GLY A 328 15.32 -9.36 -2.61
CA GLY A 328 14.64 -9.93 -1.46
C GLY A 328 14.13 -11.32 -1.80
N SER A 329 14.40 -12.31 -0.96
CA SER A 329 13.96 -13.69 -1.17
C SER A 329 13.37 -14.33 0.09
N ILE A 330 12.50 -15.31 -0.13
CA ILE A 330 11.97 -16.19 0.91
C ILE A 330 12.15 -17.62 0.41
N GLU A 331 12.91 -18.42 1.15
CA GLU A 331 13.15 -19.83 0.84
C GLU A 331 13.16 -20.63 2.15
N SER A 332 12.50 -21.78 2.15
CA SER A 332 12.40 -22.65 3.33
C SER A 332 11.96 -21.91 4.61
N GLY A 333 11.03 -20.95 4.46
CA GLY A 333 10.51 -20.13 5.56
C GLY A 333 11.45 -19.05 6.08
N ARG A 334 12.60 -18.79 5.43
CA ARG A 334 13.57 -17.77 5.84
C ARG A 334 13.62 -16.62 4.86
N GLY A 335 13.56 -15.39 5.37
CA GLY A 335 13.72 -14.17 4.58
C GLY A 335 15.19 -13.75 4.48
N ARG A 336 15.63 -13.36 3.28
CA ARG A 336 16.95 -12.75 3.04
C ARG A 336 16.81 -11.55 2.12
N VAL A 337 17.64 -10.54 2.34
CA VAL A 337 17.79 -9.39 1.44
C VAL A 337 19.28 -9.18 1.22
N GLY A 338 19.69 -8.99 -0.03
CA GLY A 338 21.08 -8.69 -0.34
C GLY A 338 21.39 -8.72 -1.82
N LEU A 339 22.64 -8.42 -2.15
CA LEU A 339 23.14 -8.50 -3.51
C LEU A 339 23.34 -9.97 -3.94
N GLN A 340 22.82 -10.32 -5.11
CA GLN A 340 22.91 -11.66 -5.68
C GLN A 340 23.36 -11.60 -7.13
N ALA A 341 24.24 -12.53 -7.52
CA ALA A 341 24.59 -12.77 -8.93
C ALA A 341 23.61 -13.79 -9.52
N VAL A 342 22.70 -13.34 -10.37
CA VAL A 342 21.65 -14.16 -10.99
C VAL A 342 22.05 -14.53 -12.42
N GLY A 343 21.79 -15.78 -12.82
CA GLY A 343 22.08 -16.26 -14.19
C GLY A 343 20.87 -16.12 -15.13
N PRO A 344 21.02 -16.42 -16.44
CA PRO A 344 20.00 -16.19 -17.45
C PRO A 344 18.65 -16.88 -17.20
N GLU A 345 18.66 -18.05 -16.57
CA GLU A 345 17.46 -18.82 -16.22
C GLU A 345 16.68 -18.23 -15.03
N HIS A 346 17.27 -17.28 -14.30
CA HIS A 346 16.62 -16.67 -13.14
C HIS A 346 15.60 -15.62 -13.61
N PRO A 347 14.35 -15.61 -13.10
CA PRO A 347 13.30 -14.69 -13.55
C PRO A 347 13.67 -13.19 -13.46
N LEU A 348 14.57 -12.85 -12.53
CA LEU A 348 15.02 -11.48 -12.28
C LEU A 348 16.22 -11.04 -13.14
N PHE A 349 16.79 -11.92 -13.98
CA PHE A 349 17.98 -11.61 -14.78
C PHE A 349 17.75 -10.43 -15.72
N ALA A 350 16.65 -10.45 -16.47
CA ALA A 350 16.33 -9.43 -17.47
C ALA A 350 15.73 -8.12 -16.91
N VAL A 351 15.60 -8.01 -15.59
CA VAL A 351 14.95 -6.86 -14.92
C VAL A 351 15.98 -5.77 -14.67
N LYS A 352 15.71 -4.56 -15.17
CA LYS A 352 16.61 -3.40 -15.11
C LYS A 352 15.83 -2.10 -15.26
N GLY A 353 16.51 -0.95 -15.24
CA GLY A 353 15.90 0.33 -15.61
C GLY A 353 14.91 0.89 -14.61
N GLY A 354 15.01 0.48 -13.33
CA GLY A 354 14.12 0.96 -12.28
C GLY A 354 12.81 0.18 -12.15
N GLU A 355 12.67 -0.92 -12.87
CA GLU A 355 11.54 -1.83 -12.74
C GLU A 355 11.61 -2.63 -11.44
N ASN A 356 10.43 -2.95 -10.91
CA ASN A 356 10.26 -3.98 -9.90
C ASN A 356 9.81 -5.28 -10.57
N ALA A 357 10.22 -6.40 -9.99
CA ALA A 357 9.81 -7.73 -10.42
C ALA A 357 9.68 -8.65 -9.22
N LEU A 358 8.63 -9.46 -9.21
CA LEU A 358 8.27 -10.35 -8.13
C LEU A 358 7.95 -11.72 -8.73
N ALA A 359 8.77 -12.71 -8.40
CA ALA A 359 8.62 -14.08 -8.84
C ALA A 359 8.13 -14.94 -7.68
N PHE A 360 6.93 -15.49 -7.83
CA PHE A 360 6.32 -16.40 -6.86
C PHE A 360 6.36 -17.82 -7.41
N THR A 361 7.16 -18.67 -6.78
CA THR A 361 7.09 -20.12 -7.00
C THR A 361 6.14 -20.68 -5.95
N THR A 362 5.05 -21.29 -6.40
CA THR A 362 4.05 -21.87 -5.52
C THR A 362 3.87 -23.36 -5.82
N ARG A 363 2.95 -24.03 -5.12
CA ARG A 363 2.63 -25.42 -5.44
C ARG A 363 2.08 -25.56 -6.87
N PHE A 364 1.27 -24.60 -7.32
CA PHE A 364 0.68 -24.62 -8.66
C PHE A 364 1.52 -23.91 -9.72
N TYR A 365 2.34 -22.93 -9.35
CA TYR A 365 3.29 -22.23 -10.24
C TYR A 365 4.70 -22.78 -10.05
N ASN A 366 4.92 -24.02 -10.53
CA ASN A 366 6.19 -24.74 -10.48
C ASN A 366 6.24 -25.73 -11.67
N PRO A 367 7.31 -25.75 -12.50
CA PRO A 367 8.59 -25.04 -12.35
C PRO A 367 8.60 -23.59 -12.83
N VAL A 368 7.56 -23.13 -13.51
CA VAL A 368 7.49 -21.75 -14.00
C VAL A 368 6.81 -20.86 -12.95
N PRO A 369 7.52 -19.88 -12.35
CA PRO A 369 6.95 -19.02 -11.32
C PRO A 369 5.98 -18.00 -11.91
N LEU A 370 5.02 -17.54 -11.10
CA LEU A 370 4.22 -16.37 -11.42
C LEU A 370 5.10 -15.11 -11.31
N LEU A 371 5.36 -14.45 -12.44
CA LEU A 371 6.16 -13.23 -12.51
C LEU A 371 5.28 -12.00 -12.69
N LEU A 372 5.32 -11.10 -11.71
CA LEU A 372 4.73 -9.76 -11.80
C LEU A 372 5.84 -8.74 -12.01
N ARG A 373 5.79 -7.97 -13.10
CA ARG A 373 6.83 -7.01 -13.49
C ARG A 373 6.21 -5.69 -13.92
N GLY A 374 6.84 -4.59 -13.51
CA GLY A 374 6.49 -3.24 -13.97
C GLY A 374 7.17 -2.18 -13.10
N TYR A 375 6.84 -0.92 -13.33
CA TYR A 375 7.38 0.17 -12.51
C TYR A 375 6.79 0.12 -11.10
N GLY A 376 7.64 -0.11 -10.11
CA GLY A 376 7.22 -0.27 -8.72
C GLY A 376 7.58 0.92 -7.82
N ALA A 377 7.70 2.10 -8.41
CA ALA A 377 7.87 3.38 -7.74
C ALA A 377 7.18 4.50 -8.54
N GLY A 378 6.94 5.63 -7.90
CA GLY A 378 6.28 6.80 -8.49
C GLY A 378 4.96 7.13 -7.80
N ALA A 379 4.74 8.42 -7.57
CA ALA A 379 3.57 8.92 -6.84
C ALA A 379 2.26 8.55 -7.55
N GLU A 380 2.19 8.71 -8.88
CA GLU A 380 1.00 8.44 -9.68
C GLU A 380 0.63 6.95 -9.69
N VAL A 381 1.60 6.07 -9.92
CA VAL A 381 1.37 4.62 -9.97
C VAL A 381 0.96 4.08 -8.59
N THR A 382 1.58 4.59 -7.52
CA THR A 382 1.19 4.25 -6.15
C THR A 382 -0.20 4.78 -5.82
N ALA A 383 -0.50 6.01 -6.18
CA ALA A 383 -1.83 6.60 -5.99
C ALA A 383 -2.92 5.82 -6.74
N ALA A 384 -2.62 5.34 -7.95
CA ALA A 384 -3.56 4.53 -8.73
C ALA A 384 -3.86 3.19 -8.05
N GLY A 385 -2.85 2.52 -7.48
CA GLY A 385 -3.07 1.31 -6.69
C GLY A 385 -3.87 1.57 -5.40
N VAL A 386 -3.60 2.69 -4.72
CA VAL A 386 -4.40 3.12 -3.55
C VAL A 386 -5.84 3.38 -3.95
N PHE A 387 -6.07 4.02 -5.10
CA PHE A 387 -7.40 4.28 -5.62
C PHE A 387 -8.12 2.97 -5.99
N ALA A 388 -7.42 2.01 -6.59
CA ALA A 388 -7.97 0.69 -6.85
C ALA A 388 -8.41 0.00 -5.54
N ASP A 389 -7.61 0.06 -4.48
CA ASP A 389 -7.98 -0.46 -3.16
C ASP A 389 -9.19 0.28 -2.55
N ILE A 390 -9.31 1.60 -2.72
CA ILE A 390 -10.51 2.36 -2.32
C ILE A 390 -11.75 1.81 -3.03
N LEU A 391 -11.69 1.62 -4.35
CA LEU A 391 -12.81 1.08 -5.12
C LEU A 391 -13.12 -0.37 -4.71
N ARG A 392 -12.11 -1.17 -4.34
CA ARG A 392 -12.30 -2.50 -3.78
C ARG A 392 -12.99 -2.49 -2.40
N THR A 393 -13.20 -1.35 -1.75
CA THR A 393 -14.06 -1.33 -0.53
C THR A 393 -15.54 -1.54 -0.86
N LEU A 394 -15.94 -1.31 -2.11
CA LEU A 394 -17.27 -1.61 -2.59
C LEU A 394 -17.52 -3.13 -2.57
N ASN A 395 -18.72 -3.50 -2.15
CA ASN A 395 -19.13 -4.91 -2.07
C ASN A 395 -19.60 -5.49 -3.40
N TRP A 396 -19.81 -4.64 -4.40
CA TRP A 396 -20.23 -4.99 -5.74
C TRP A 396 -19.80 -3.87 -6.67
N ILE A 397 -19.18 -4.20 -7.80
CA ILE A 397 -18.97 -3.26 -8.89
C ILE A 397 -19.91 -3.72 -9.98
N ARG A 398 -20.74 -2.81 -10.50
CA ARG A 398 -21.53 -3.10 -11.68
C ARG A 398 -20.53 -3.33 -12.81
N GLU A 399 -20.42 -4.57 -13.29
CA GLU A 399 -19.67 -4.85 -14.52
C GLU A 399 -20.28 -3.97 -15.62
N ALA A 400 -19.41 -3.17 -16.27
CA ALA A 400 -19.81 -2.15 -17.23
C ALA A 400 -20.39 -2.77 -18.51
#